data_AF-X0PIU2-F1
#
_entry.id   AF-X0PIU2-F1
#
_cell.length_a   1.000
_cell.length_b   1.000
_cell.length_c   1.000
_cell.angle_alpha   90.00
_cell.angle_beta   90.00
_cell.angle_gamma   90.00
#
_symmetry.space_group_name_H-M   'P 1'
#
loop_
_entity.id
_entity.type
_entity.pdbx_description
1 polymer ?
#
loop_
_entity_poly.entity_id
_entity_poly.type
_entity_poly.pdbx_seq_one_letter_code
_entity_poly.pdbx_strand_id
1 'polypeptide(L)'
;MINLSKTELDLWAKKRTENGSQLWLPLIAHLVDTQNTINWLFNHWLSAGQRQFLEQRLPEEELQKLVKFLGFSHDIGKATPAFQTKPSYGGDRSLDDQLIEKLVRSGFSGLNDLSLSSAKYSPHAKAGEAILEKFGIPESVGAIIGGHHGKPLTRLPYDDIDVHTANYLQSDNDQAMQKRWERAQEGLLNYGLKLSGYQAAGEVPSIGQPEAVILEGLLIMADWLAPVSI
;
A
#
# COMPACT_ATOMS: atom_id res chain seq x y z
N MET A 1 -12.47 14.16 12.24
CA MET A 1 -12.24 12.82 11.65
C MET A 1 -11.65 13.03 10.28
N ILE A 2 -10.52 12.39 9.93
CA ILE A 2 -10.16 12.28 8.50
C ILE A 2 -11.18 11.33 7.91
N ASN A 3 -11.93 11.80 6.93
CA ASN A 3 -12.81 10.95 6.14
C ASN A 3 -12.10 10.68 4.81
N LEU A 4 -11.95 9.41 4.47
CA LEU A 4 -11.55 8.99 3.14
C LEU A 4 -12.63 9.39 2.14
N SER A 5 -12.20 9.85 0.96
CA SER A 5 -13.16 10.16 -0.09
C SER A 5 -13.56 8.89 -0.85
N LYS A 6 -14.56 9.01 -1.72
CA LYS A 6 -15.05 7.88 -2.52
C LYS A 6 -13.95 7.29 -3.41
N THR A 7 -12.99 8.09 -3.87
CA THR A 7 -11.87 7.57 -4.68
C THR A 7 -11.03 6.57 -3.91
N GLU A 8 -10.72 6.83 -2.64
CA GLU A 8 -9.94 5.93 -1.78
C GLU A 8 -10.74 4.68 -1.36
N LEU A 9 -12.03 4.86 -1.07
CA LEU A 9 -12.91 3.77 -0.62
C LEU A 9 -13.22 2.75 -1.72
N ASP A 10 -13.18 3.16 -2.99
CA ASP A 10 -13.53 2.31 -4.13
C ASP A 10 -12.34 1.54 -4.72
N LEU A 11 -11.11 1.83 -4.30
CA LEU A 11 -9.91 1.06 -4.68
C LEU A 11 -10.00 -0.39 -4.18
N TRP A 12 -9.48 -1.34 -4.95
CA TRP A 12 -9.46 -2.76 -4.57
C TRP A 12 -8.04 -3.26 -4.27
N ALA A 13 -7.91 -4.19 -3.32
CA ALA A 13 -6.64 -4.87 -2.99
C ALA A 13 -6.55 -6.29 -3.57
N LYS A 14 -7.67 -7.00 -3.57
CA LYS A 14 -7.82 -8.40 -4.02
C LYS A 14 -9.13 -8.51 -4.81
N LYS A 15 -9.14 -9.34 -5.84
CA LYS A 15 -10.35 -9.70 -6.59
C LYS A 15 -10.24 -11.12 -7.12
N ARG A 16 -11.35 -11.86 -7.14
CA ARG A 16 -11.44 -13.23 -7.63
C ARG A 16 -12.87 -13.59 -7.99
N THR A 17 -13.00 -14.61 -8.83
CA THR A 17 -14.29 -15.26 -9.08
C THR A 17 -14.23 -16.68 -8.57
N GLU A 18 -15.13 -17.02 -7.64
CA GLU A 18 -15.19 -18.33 -6.99
C GLU A 18 -16.60 -18.90 -7.15
N ASN A 19 -16.71 -20.08 -7.77
CA ASN A 19 -17.99 -20.75 -8.02
C ASN A 19 -19.04 -19.85 -8.71
N GLY A 20 -18.61 -19.01 -9.65
CA GLY A 20 -19.47 -18.06 -10.38
C GLY A 20 -19.84 -16.80 -9.58
N SER A 21 -19.41 -16.68 -8.33
CA SER A 21 -19.56 -15.48 -7.51
C SER A 21 -18.35 -14.56 -7.68
N GLN A 22 -18.62 -13.30 -8.01
CA GLN A 22 -17.59 -12.27 -8.18
C GLN A 22 -17.33 -11.58 -6.85
N LEU A 23 -16.07 -11.58 -6.41
CA LEU A 23 -15.64 -11.16 -5.09
C LEU A 23 -14.48 -10.17 -5.19
N TRP A 24 -14.52 -9.09 -4.40
CA TRP A 24 -13.41 -8.15 -4.27
C TRP A 24 -13.27 -7.63 -2.84
N LEU A 25 -12.04 -7.31 -2.45
CA LEU A 25 -11.70 -6.69 -1.17
C LEU A 25 -11.32 -5.23 -1.41
N PRO A 26 -12.02 -4.25 -0.82
CA PRO A 26 -11.58 -2.87 -0.83
C PRO A 26 -10.16 -2.73 -0.27
N LEU A 27 -9.33 -1.90 -0.90
CA LEU A 27 -7.94 -1.68 -0.49
C LEU A 27 -7.88 -1.26 0.97
N ILE A 28 -8.70 -0.28 1.36
CA ILE A 28 -8.72 0.21 2.74
C ILE A 28 -9.01 -0.87 3.77
N ALA A 29 -9.88 -1.85 3.45
CA ALA A 29 -10.18 -2.96 4.34
C ALA A 29 -8.92 -3.81 4.55
N HIS A 30 -8.24 -4.19 3.47
CA HIS A 30 -6.97 -4.92 3.53
C HIS A 30 -5.90 -4.18 4.34
N LEU A 31 -5.75 -2.87 4.14
CA LEU A 31 -4.76 -2.07 4.88
C LEU A 31 -5.06 -2.01 6.38
N VAL A 32 -6.33 -1.78 6.77
CA VAL A 32 -6.75 -1.76 8.19
C VAL A 32 -6.62 -3.15 8.82
N ASP A 33 -6.95 -4.20 8.08
CA ASP A 33 -6.83 -5.57 8.58
C ASP A 33 -5.37 -5.97 8.81
N THR A 34 -4.47 -5.64 7.89
CA THR A 34 -3.03 -5.89 8.06
C THR A 34 -2.45 -5.05 9.20
N GLN A 35 -2.88 -3.79 9.36
CA GLN A 35 -2.51 -2.95 10.50
C GLN A 35 -2.92 -3.57 11.85
N ASN A 36 -4.15 -4.07 11.95
CA ASN A 36 -4.64 -4.70 13.17
C ASN A 36 -3.90 -6.02 13.44
N THR A 37 -3.68 -6.82 12.40
CA THR A 37 -2.95 -8.10 12.47
C THR A 37 -1.52 -7.89 12.92
N ILE A 38 -0.76 -6.98 12.30
CA ILE A 38 0.65 -6.74 12.66
C ILE A 38 0.77 -6.20 14.08
N ASN A 39 -0.15 -5.33 14.50
CA ASN A 39 -0.18 -4.83 15.87
C ASN A 39 -0.45 -5.96 16.87
N TRP A 40 -1.36 -6.88 16.55
CA TRP A 40 -1.60 -8.05 17.40
C TRP A 40 -0.37 -8.96 17.46
N LEU A 41 0.26 -9.27 16.33
CA LEU A 41 1.47 -10.09 16.27
C LEU A 41 2.64 -9.46 17.05
N PHE A 42 2.82 -8.15 16.95
CA PHE A 42 3.84 -7.43 17.73
C PHE A 42 3.65 -7.64 19.23
N ASN A 43 2.41 -7.54 19.73
CA ASN A 43 2.10 -7.62 21.16
C ASN A 43 2.06 -9.06 21.71
N HIS A 44 1.70 -10.04 20.87
CA HIS A 44 1.31 -11.37 21.34
C HIS A 44 2.11 -12.53 20.74
N TRP A 45 2.79 -12.31 19.61
CA TRP A 45 3.53 -13.36 18.91
C TRP A 45 5.04 -13.13 18.94
N LEU A 46 5.50 -11.88 18.84
CA LEU A 46 6.92 -11.56 18.86
C LEU A 46 7.54 -11.90 20.23
N SER A 47 8.69 -12.59 20.22
CA SER A 47 9.35 -13.01 21.46
C SER A 47 9.81 -11.81 22.29
N ALA A 48 9.92 -11.99 23.61
CA ALA A 48 10.40 -10.94 24.51
C ALA A 48 11.80 -10.43 24.10
N GLY A 49 12.71 -11.31 23.67
CA GLY A 49 14.05 -10.92 23.23
C GLY A 49 14.03 -10.08 21.95
N GLN A 50 13.17 -10.40 20.99
CA GLN A 50 13.00 -9.59 19.77
C GLN A 50 12.40 -8.21 20.07
N ARG A 51 11.41 -8.14 20.98
CA ARG A 51 10.85 -6.85 21.43
C ARG A 51 11.90 -6.00 22.14
N GLN A 52 12.61 -6.59 23.10
CA GLN A 52 13.71 -5.91 23.80
C GLN A 52 14.82 -5.43 22.85
N PHE A 53 15.12 -6.20 21.79
CA PHE A 53 16.07 -5.78 20.77
C PHE A 53 15.60 -4.52 20.03
N LEU A 54 14.34 -4.49 19.59
CA LEU A 54 13.76 -3.32 18.93
C LEU A 54 13.70 -2.11 19.89
N GLU A 55 13.40 -2.35 21.17
CA GLU A 55 13.28 -1.33 22.21
C GLU A 55 14.61 -0.61 22.53
N GLN A 56 15.75 -1.21 22.20
CA GLN A 56 17.05 -0.54 22.30
C GLN A 56 17.15 0.68 21.37
N ARG A 57 16.35 0.70 20.28
CA ARG A 57 16.41 1.75 19.25
C ARG A 57 15.27 2.75 19.36
N LEU A 58 14.06 2.29 19.66
CA LEU A 58 12.84 3.10 19.75
C LEU A 58 12.04 2.66 20.98
N PRO A 59 11.42 3.58 21.74
CA PRO A 59 10.55 3.20 22.84
C PRO A 59 9.34 2.39 22.33
N GLU A 60 8.77 1.53 23.18
CA GLU A 60 7.66 0.64 22.84
C GLU A 60 6.47 1.38 22.20
N GLU A 61 6.14 2.58 22.67
CA GLU A 61 5.08 3.42 22.10
C GLU A 61 5.36 3.75 20.61
N GLU A 62 6.58 4.16 20.29
CA GLU A 62 6.97 4.50 18.92
C GLU A 62 7.08 3.26 18.03
N LEU A 63 7.55 2.13 18.58
CA LEU A 63 7.50 0.85 17.88
C LEU A 63 6.06 0.45 17.54
N GLN A 64 5.14 0.65 18.47
CA GLN A 64 3.73 0.33 18.24
C GLN A 64 3.10 1.22 17.15
N LYS A 65 3.46 2.51 17.11
CA LYS A 65 3.05 3.40 16.00
C LYS A 65 3.66 2.94 14.68
N LEU A 66 4.95 2.59 14.67
CA LEU A 66 5.65 2.13 13.47
C LEU A 66 5.08 0.82 12.91
N VAL A 67 4.87 -0.21 13.73
CA VAL A 67 4.31 -1.49 13.25
C VAL A 67 2.90 -1.30 12.66
N LYS A 68 2.05 -0.49 13.31
CA LYS A 68 0.74 -0.14 12.78
C LYS A 68 0.85 0.55 11.43
N PHE A 69 1.79 1.48 11.29
CA PHE A 69 2.02 2.20 10.05
C PHE A 69 2.47 1.25 8.93
N LEU A 70 3.45 0.38 9.20
CA LEU A 70 3.92 -0.63 8.26
C LEU A 70 2.78 -1.52 7.75
N GLY A 71 1.95 -2.04 8.66
CA GLY A 71 0.81 -2.86 8.27
C GLY A 71 -0.20 -2.09 7.41
N PHE A 72 -0.49 -0.83 7.75
CA PHE A 72 -1.39 -0.01 6.97
C PHE A 72 -0.82 0.38 5.60
N SER A 73 0.48 0.64 5.49
CA SER A 73 1.06 1.23 4.27
C SER A 73 1.61 0.22 3.26
N HIS A 74 1.74 -1.06 3.62
CA HIS A 74 2.45 -2.05 2.80
C HIS A 74 1.96 -2.16 1.35
N ASP A 75 0.65 -2.05 1.17
CA ASP A 75 -0.01 -2.19 -0.13
C ASP A 75 -0.46 -0.84 -0.71
N ILE A 76 0.08 0.30 -0.24
CA ILE A 76 -0.27 1.62 -0.76
C ILE A 76 0.02 1.74 -2.27
N GLY A 77 1.00 1.00 -2.79
CA GLY A 77 1.29 0.93 -4.23
C GLY A 77 0.18 0.29 -5.07
N LYS A 78 -0.84 -0.33 -4.44
CA LYS A 78 -2.07 -0.74 -5.11
C LYS A 78 -2.98 0.44 -5.46
N ALA A 79 -2.79 1.60 -4.83
CA ALA A 79 -3.45 2.86 -5.18
C ALA A 79 -2.83 3.51 -6.44
N THR A 80 -2.60 2.71 -7.47
CA THR A 80 -2.04 3.13 -8.76
C THR A 80 -2.92 2.62 -9.90
N PRO A 81 -3.03 3.35 -11.02
CA PRO A 81 -3.74 2.87 -12.20
C PRO A 81 -3.14 1.54 -12.69
N ALA A 82 -1.81 1.40 -12.71
CA ALA A 82 -1.15 0.16 -13.11
C ALA A 82 -1.58 -1.07 -12.31
N PHE A 83 -1.94 -0.90 -11.02
CA PHE A 83 -2.51 -1.98 -10.23
C PHE A 83 -4.02 -2.12 -10.43
N GLN A 84 -4.76 -1.01 -10.35
CA GLN A 84 -6.23 -1.04 -10.38
C GLN A 84 -6.80 -1.53 -11.71
N THR A 85 -6.05 -1.42 -12.81
CA THR A 85 -6.42 -1.96 -14.14
C THR A 85 -5.87 -3.36 -14.41
N LYS A 86 -5.28 -4.05 -13.43
CA LYS A 86 -4.83 -5.44 -13.63
C LYS A 86 -6.02 -6.35 -13.93
N PRO A 87 -5.94 -7.23 -14.95
CA PRO A 87 -7.01 -8.17 -15.24
C PRO A 87 -7.15 -9.23 -14.14
N SER A 88 -8.36 -9.75 -13.94
CA SER A 88 -8.63 -10.85 -13.02
C SER A 88 -7.94 -12.15 -13.46
N TYR A 89 -7.42 -12.89 -12.49
CA TYR A 89 -6.82 -14.20 -12.73
C TYR A 89 -7.92 -15.16 -13.23
N GLY A 90 -7.80 -15.67 -14.46
CA GLY A 90 -8.83 -16.49 -15.11
C GLY A 90 -9.74 -15.74 -16.10
N GLY A 91 -9.57 -14.42 -16.28
CA GLY A 91 -10.19 -13.67 -17.37
C GLY A 91 -11.66 -13.32 -17.17
N ASP A 92 -12.13 -13.17 -15.93
CA ASP A 92 -13.47 -12.63 -15.65
C ASP A 92 -13.53 -11.12 -15.98
N ARG A 93 -13.80 -10.84 -17.26
CA ARG A 93 -13.94 -9.48 -17.76
C ARG A 93 -15.09 -8.72 -17.12
N SER A 94 -16.15 -9.41 -16.71
CA SER A 94 -17.31 -8.77 -16.09
C SER A 94 -16.96 -8.16 -14.73
N LEU A 95 -16.16 -8.86 -13.91
CA LEU A 95 -15.67 -8.31 -12.64
C LEU A 95 -14.70 -7.14 -12.88
N ASP A 96 -13.82 -7.27 -13.87
CA ASP A 96 -12.89 -6.22 -14.25
C ASP A 96 -13.63 -4.93 -14.67
N ASP A 97 -14.61 -5.06 -15.56
CA ASP A 97 -15.43 -3.95 -16.06
C ASP A 97 -16.21 -3.27 -14.93
N GLN A 98 -16.78 -4.05 -14.00
CA GLN A 98 -17.51 -3.50 -12.84
C GLN A 98 -16.60 -2.68 -11.91
N LEU A 99 -15.40 -3.17 -11.62
CA LEU A 99 -14.45 -2.45 -10.75
C LEU A 99 -13.93 -1.19 -11.43
N ILE A 100 -13.64 -1.25 -12.73
CA ILE A 100 -13.24 -0.08 -13.51
C ILE A 100 -14.36 0.95 -13.57
N GLU A 101 -15.59 0.54 -13.86
CA GLU A 101 -16.74 1.45 -13.89
C GLU A 101 -16.94 2.13 -12.53
N LYS A 102 -16.80 1.37 -11.43
CA LYS A 102 -16.87 1.91 -10.08
C LYS A 102 -15.82 3.00 -9.84
N LEU A 103 -14.57 2.78 -10.26
CA LEU A 103 -13.50 3.76 -10.16
C LEU A 103 -13.73 5.00 -11.06
N VAL A 104 -14.23 4.81 -12.26
CA VAL A 104 -14.61 5.93 -13.16
C VAL A 104 -15.70 6.78 -12.50
N ARG A 105 -16.73 6.15 -11.94
CA ARG A 105 -17.83 6.82 -11.22
C ARG A 105 -17.39 7.46 -9.89
N SER A 106 -16.29 7.02 -9.28
CA SER A 106 -15.76 7.60 -8.04
C SER A 106 -14.91 8.84 -8.29
N GLY A 107 -14.31 8.95 -9.48
CA GLY A 107 -13.59 10.15 -9.90
C GLY A 107 -12.43 9.91 -10.85
N PHE A 108 -12.05 8.67 -11.16
CA PHE A 108 -10.95 8.32 -12.07
C PHE A 108 -11.41 8.29 -13.53
N SER A 109 -11.88 9.42 -14.05
CA SER A 109 -12.40 9.54 -15.42
C SER A 109 -11.36 9.10 -16.46
N GLY A 110 -11.79 8.34 -17.48
CA GLY A 110 -10.92 7.84 -18.56
C GLY A 110 -10.13 6.58 -18.21
N LEU A 111 -10.28 6.02 -17.00
CA LEU A 111 -9.60 4.79 -16.60
C LEU A 111 -10.02 3.57 -17.43
N ASN A 112 -11.26 3.54 -17.93
CA ASN A 112 -11.80 2.50 -18.80
C ASN A 112 -11.13 2.43 -20.19
N ASP A 113 -10.51 3.51 -20.62
CA ASP A 113 -9.81 3.59 -21.93
C ASP A 113 -8.29 3.53 -21.75
N LEU A 114 -7.79 3.34 -20.52
CA LEU A 114 -6.38 3.37 -20.20
C LEU A 114 -5.66 2.13 -20.73
N SER A 115 -4.57 2.33 -21.46
CA SER A 115 -3.64 1.27 -21.86
C SER A 115 -2.22 1.61 -21.43
N LEU A 116 -1.67 0.81 -20.52
CA LEU A 116 -0.32 0.99 -19.96
C LEU A 116 0.64 -0.07 -20.49
N SER A 117 1.40 0.27 -21.53
CA SER A 117 2.42 -0.63 -22.13
C SER A 117 3.57 -0.96 -21.17
N SER A 118 3.80 -0.11 -20.18
CA SER A 118 4.86 -0.22 -19.17
C SER A 118 4.38 -0.69 -17.79
N ALA A 119 3.13 -1.13 -17.62
CA ALA A 119 2.57 -1.45 -16.29
C ALA A 119 3.44 -2.45 -15.49
N LYS A 120 4.08 -3.41 -16.17
CA LYS A 120 4.96 -4.42 -15.58
C LYS A 120 6.20 -3.86 -14.85
N TYR A 121 6.61 -2.62 -15.14
CA TYR A 121 7.79 -1.99 -14.55
C TYR A 121 7.54 -1.33 -13.19
N SER A 122 6.27 -1.18 -12.81
CA SER A 122 5.83 -0.60 -11.53
C SER A 122 4.99 -1.62 -10.73
N PRO A 123 5.57 -2.78 -10.33
CA PRO A 123 4.89 -3.70 -9.44
C PRO A 123 4.55 -2.98 -8.11
N HIS A 124 3.47 -3.39 -7.45
CA HIS A 124 2.89 -2.58 -6.38
C HIS A 124 3.79 -2.43 -5.16
N ALA A 125 4.67 -3.39 -4.87
CA ALA A 125 5.66 -3.23 -3.80
C ALA A 125 6.65 -2.09 -4.10
N LYS A 126 7.21 -2.08 -5.32
CA LYS A 126 8.06 -0.99 -5.81
C LYS A 126 7.32 0.35 -5.84
N ALA A 127 6.07 0.32 -6.31
CA ALA A 127 5.25 1.53 -6.33
C ALA A 127 4.95 2.05 -4.92
N GLY A 128 4.77 1.15 -3.94
CA GLY A 128 4.56 1.48 -2.54
C GLY A 128 5.76 2.20 -1.95
N GLU A 129 6.97 1.66 -2.14
CA GLU A 129 8.22 2.31 -1.73
C GLU A 129 8.36 3.71 -2.35
N ALA A 130 8.20 3.81 -3.67
CA ALA A 130 8.31 5.09 -4.39
C ALA A 130 7.30 6.14 -3.90
N ILE A 131 6.04 5.74 -3.67
CA ILE A 131 4.98 6.64 -3.19
C ILE A 131 5.31 7.14 -1.78
N LEU A 132 5.72 6.25 -0.87
CA LEU A 132 6.04 6.64 0.51
C LEU A 132 7.23 7.60 0.56
N GLU A 133 8.28 7.31 -0.19
CA GLU A 133 9.46 8.19 -0.29
C GLU A 133 9.12 9.55 -0.90
N LYS A 134 8.29 9.58 -1.97
CA LYS A 134 7.77 10.84 -2.56
C LYS A 134 7.06 11.71 -1.51
N PHE A 135 6.34 11.10 -0.57
CA PHE A 135 5.64 11.81 0.50
C PHE A 135 6.49 12.02 1.77
N GLY A 136 7.80 11.75 1.72
CA GLY A 136 8.74 12.07 2.80
C GLY A 136 8.81 11.04 3.92
N ILE A 137 8.34 9.81 3.70
CA ILE A 137 8.60 8.69 4.60
C ILE A 137 10.06 8.26 4.46
N PRO A 138 10.78 7.93 5.55
CA PRO A 138 12.18 7.52 5.48
C PRO A 138 12.41 6.31 4.57
N GLU A 139 13.50 6.34 3.79
CA GLU A 139 13.91 5.24 2.90
C GLU A 139 14.01 3.89 3.62
N SER A 140 14.43 3.87 4.90
CA SER A 140 14.48 2.63 5.69
C SER A 140 13.11 1.97 5.86
N VAL A 141 12.04 2.77 5.94
CA VAL A 141 10.65 2.30 6.02
C VAL A 141 10.14 1.98 4.61
N GLY A 142 10.45 2.82 3.63
CA GLY A 142 10.18 2.56 2.22
C GLY A 142 10.69 1.20 1.77
N ALA A 143 11.93 0.86 2.10
CA ALA A 143 12.58 -0.41 1.76
C ALA A 143 11.88 -1.65 2.35
N ILE A 144 11.34 -1.57 3.58
CA ILE A 144 10.50 -2.65 4.14
C ILE A 144 9.25 -2.83 3.27
N ILE A 145 8.64 -1.72 2.86
CA ILE A 145 7.45 -1.75 2.00
C ILE A 145 7.78 -2.28 0.60
N GLY A 146 8.92 -1.94 0.00
CA GLY A 146 9.32 -2.55 -1.26
C GLY A 146 9.66 -4.04 -1.14
N GLY A 147 10.10 -4.47 0.03
CA GLY A 147 10.52 -5.84 0.32
C GLY A 147 9.42 -6.84 0.69
N HIS A 148 8.21 -6.39 1.01
CA HIS A 148 7.15 -7.22 1.65
C HIS A 148 6.67 -8.46 0.87
N HIS A 149 7.16 -8.72 -0.35
CA HIS A 149 7.00 -10.02 -1.05
C HIS A 149 8.20 -10.97 -0.87
N GLY A 150 9.07 -10.69 0.12
CA GLY A 150 10.25 -11.50 0.45
C GLY A 150 11.50 -11.16 -0.36
N LYS A 151 11.54 -10.01 -1.05
CA LYS A 151 12.71 -9.55 -1.78
C LYS A 151 12.76 -8.01 -1.84
N PRO A 152 13.67 -7.37 -1.08
CA PRO A 152 13.92 -5.93 -1.21
C PRO A 152 14.30 -5.53 -2.63
N LEU A 153 14.01 -4.28 -3.00
CA LEU A 153 14.40 -3.75 -4.29
C LEU A 153 15.92 -3.74 -4.44
N THR A 154 16.40 -4.08 -5.64
CA THR A 154 17.83 -4.04 -5.96
C THR A 154 18.33 -2.62 -6.25
N ARG A 155 17.42 -1.68 -6.52
CA ARG A 155 17.70 -0.26 -6.76
C ARG A 155 16.55 0.56 -6.19
N LEU A 156 16.89 1.64 -5.49
CA LEU A 156 15.92 2.61 -5.00
C LEU A 156 15.09 3.21 -6.15
N PRO A 157 13.79 3.45 -5.97
CA PRO A 157 12.89 3.84 -7.03
C PRO A 157 12.84 5.37 -7.26
N TYR A 158 13.93 6.10 -6.98
CA TYR A 158 13.98 7.56 -7.02
C TYR A 158 13.33 8.21 -8.25
N ASP A 159 13.58 7.66 -9.44
CA ASP A 159 13.05 8.21 -10.69
C ASP A 159 11.85 7.41 -11.24
N ASP A 160 11.36 6.38 -10.54
CA ASP A 160 10.39 5.44 -11.12
C ASP A 160 9.04 6.10 -11.41
N ILE A 161 8.61 7.01 -10.53
CA ILE A 161 7.39 7.79 -10.73
C ILE A 161 7.55 8.66 -11.97
N ASP A 162 8.68 9.35 -12.14
CA ASP A 162 8.89 10.24 -13.29
C ASP A 162 9.00 9.45 -14.60
N VAL A 163 9.77 8.35 -14.62
CA VAL A 163 9.98 7.49 -15.79
C VAL A 163 8.70 6.76 -16.21
N HIS A 164 7.83 6.43 -15.25
CA HIS A 164 6.59 5.70 -15.50
C HIS A 164 5.36 6.45 -15.00
N THR A 165 5.30 7.76 -15.22
CA THR A 165 4.27 8.65 -14.67
C THR A 165 2.84 8.10 -14.86
N ALA A 166 2.47 7.67 -16.06
CA ALA A 166 1.15 7.09 -16.32
C ALA A 166 0.84 5.81 -15.51
N ASN A 167 1.84 5.00 -15.13
CA ASN A 167 1.62 3.84 -14.27
C ASN A 167 1.13 4.24 -12.87
N TYR A 168 1.62 5.37 -12.35
CA TYR A 168 1.30 5.88 -11.02
C TYR A 168 0.09 6.83 -11.02
N LEU A 169 -0.07 7.60 -12.09
CA LEU A 169 -0.92 8.79 -12.13
C LEU A 169 -1.83 8.86 -13.38
N GLN A 170 -1.98 7.76 -14.12
CA GLN A 170 -2.87 7.53 -15.27
C GLN A 170 -2.49 8.26 -16.57
N SER A 171 -1.77 9.38 -16.51
CA SER A 171 -1.36 10.13 -17.70
C SER A 171 0.02 10.75 -17.52
N ASP A 172 0.83 10.77 -18.58
CA ASP A 172 2.11 11.48 -18.58
C ASP A 172 1.95 12.99 -18.71
N ASN A 173 0.81 13.46 -19.26
CA ASN A 173 0.64 14.85 -19.68
C ASN A 173 -0.58 15.56 -19.07
N ASP A 174 -1.58 14.81 -18.58
CA ASP A 174 -2.81 15.38 -18.01
C ASP A 174 -2.70 15.57 -16.50
N GLN A 175 -2.38 16.78 -16.08
CA GLN A 175 -2.26 17.15 -14.67
C GLN A 175 -3.55 16.99 -13.86
N ALA A 176 -4.73 17.10 -14.51
CA ALA A 176 -6.00 16.95 -13.80
C ALA A 176 -6.26 15.47 -13.46
N MET A 177 -5.90 14.55 -14.37
CA MET A 177 -5.89 13.12 -14.09
C MET A 177 -4.87 12.75 -13.01
N GLN A 178 -3.64 13.28 -13.12
CA GLN A 178 -2.58 13.02 -12.16
C GLN A 178 -2.99 13.42 -10.73
N LYS A 179 -3.53 14.63 -10.57
CA LYS A 179 -3.99 15.15 -9.27
C LYS A 179 -5.13 14.35 -8.63
N ARG A 180 -5.83 13.48 -9.36
CA ARG A 180 -6.85 12.60 -8.75
C ARG A 180 -6.19 11.43 -8.04
N TRP A 181 -5.19 10.82 -8.68
CA TRP A 181 -4.40 9.74 -8.09
C TRP A 181 -3.52 10.23 -6.94
N GLU A 182 -2.85 11.36 -7.10
CA GLU A 182 -2.03 11.93 -6.02
C GLU A 182 -2.85 12.19 -4.75
N ARG A 183 -4.06 12.75 -4.90
CA ARG A 183 -4.96 12.98 -3.77
C ARG A 183 -5.41 11.69 -3.10
N ALA A 184 -5.69 10.63 -3.88
CA ALA A 184 -6.07 9.34 -3.31
C ALA A 184 -4.90 8.69 -2.55
N GLN A 185 -3.69 8.75 -3.10
CA GLN A 185 -2.47 8.23 -2.47
C GLN A 185 -2.14 9.01 -1.18
N GLU A 186 -2.15 10.34 -1.25
CA GLU A 186 -1.94 11.23 -0.10
C GLU A 186 -3.04 11.05 0.96
N GLY A 187 -4.30 10.90 0.54
CA GLY A 187 -5.44 10.66 1.41
C GLY A 187 -5.30 9.36 2.21
N LEU A 188 -4.92 8.27 1.54
CA LEU A 188 -4.61 6.99 2.18
C LEU A 188 -3.42 7.11 3.14
N LEU A 189 -2.33 7.73 2.72
CA LEU A 189 -1.15 7.93 3.57
C LEU A 189 -1.50 8.70 4.84
N ASN A 190 -2.19 9.83 4.71
CA ASN A 190 -2.58 10.67 5.83
C ASN A 190 -3.55 9.94 6.78
N TYR A 191 -4.45 9.12 6.23
CA TYR A 191 -5.32 8.28 7.04
C TYR A 191 -4.51 7.24 7.83
N GLY A 192 -3.56 6.56 7.17
CA GLY A 192 -2.63 5.60 7.78
C GLY A 192 -1.75 6.18 8.87
N LEU A 193 -1.15 7.35 8.63
CA LEU A 193 -0.38 8.10 9.63
C LEU A 193 -1.23 8.36 10.88
N LYS A 194 -2.43 8.93 10.72
CA LYS A 194 -3.29 9.25 11.88
C LYS A 194 -3.79 8.02 12.61
N LEU A 195 -4.19 6.96 11.91
CA LEU A 195 -4.57 5.69 12.54
C LEU A 195 -3.42 5.07 13.33
N SER A 196 -2.19 5.29 12.88
CA SER A 196 -0.99 4.77 13.53
C SER A 196 -0.49 5.66 14.66
N GLY A 197 -0.98 6.89 14.78
CA GLY A 197 -0.63 7.84 15.85
C GLY A 197 0.33 8.96 15.45
N TYR A 198 0.62 9.11 14.16
CA TYR A 198 1.45 10.19 13.60
C TYR A 198 0.60 11.35 13.06
N GLN A 199 1.10 12.57 13.15
CA GLN A 199 0.49 13.77 12.54
C GLN A 199 1.06 14.09 11.16
N ALA A 200 2.30 13.68 10.87
CA ALA A 200 2.98 13.96 9.62
C ALA A 200 4.01 12.87 9.28
N ALA A 201 4.37 12.77 7.99
CA ALA A 201 5.36 11.82 7.50
C ALA A 201 6.72 11.95 8.21
N GLY A 202 7.14 13.18 8.53
CA GLY A 202 8.40 13.46 9.22
C GLY A 202 8.46 12.98 10.68
N GLU A 203 7.35 12.53 11.26
CA GLU A 203 7.34 11.89 12.59
C GLU A 203 7.66 10.39 12.52
N VAL A 204 7.56 9.77 11.34
CA VAL A 204 7.86 8.34 11.17
C VAL A 204 9.38 8.15 11.34
N PRO A 205 9.84 7.29 12.26
CA PRO A 205 11.26 7.17 12.54
C PRO A 205 11.99 6.37 11.45
N SER A 206 13.26 6.73 11.22
CA SER A 206 14.19 5.85 10.51
C SER A 206 14.64 4.70 11.41
N ILE A 207 14.88 3.54 10.81
CA ILE A 207 15.34 2.33 11.50
C ILE A 207 16.63 1.78 10.88
N GLY A 208 17.38 0.99 11.64
CA GLY A 208 18.55 0.28 11.14
C GLY A 208 18.17 -1.01 10.39
N GLN A 209 19.14 -1.57 9.67
CA GLN A 209 18.95 -2.81 8.92
C GLN A 209 18.56 -4.01 9.81
N PRO A 210 19.18 -4.24 10.99
CA PRO A 210 18.80 -5.35 11.85
C PRO A 210 17.34 -5.30 12.30
N GLU A 211 16.84 -4.11 12.65
CA GLU A 211 15.45 -3.88 13.02
C GLU A 211 14.53 -4.06 11.80
N ALA A 212 14.94 -3.56 10.63
CA ALA A 212 14.18 -3.69 9.40
C ALA A 212 13.92 -5.15 9.03
N VAL A 213 14.90 -6.05 9.21
CA VAL A 213 14.72 -7.49 8.95
C VAL A 213 13.63 -8.11 9.83
N ILE A 214 13.58 -7.75 11.12
CA ILE A 214 12.56 -8.27 12.05
C ILE A 214 11.19 -7.70 11.67
N LEU A 215 11.12 -6.41 11.40
CA LEU A 215 9.87 -5.71 11.05
C LEU A 215 9.31 -6.15 9.70
N GLU A 216 10.16 -6.39 8.70
CA GLU A 216 9.78 -6.93 7.40
C GLU A 216 9.23 -8.35 7.53
N GLY A 217 9.90 -9.22 8.30
CA GLY A 217 9.39 -10.57 8.57
C GLY A 217 8.02 -10.53 9.25
N LEU A 218 7.85 -9.66 10.25
CA LEU A 218 6.57 -9.44 10.93
C LEU A 218 5.47 -8.95 9.98
N LEU A 219 5.82 -8.01 9.08
CA LEU A 219 4.90 -7.48 8.09
C LEU A 219 4.45 -8.55 7.09
N ILE A 220 5.36 -9.37 6.58
CA ILE A 220 5.05 -10.49 5.68
C ILE A 220 4.04 -11.44 6.33
N MET A 221 4.28 -11.82 7.58
CA MET A 221 3.34 -12.67 8.32
C MET A 221 1.98 -12.01 8.52
N ALA A 222 1.96 -10.70 8.79
CA ALA A 222 0.72 -9.96 8.94
C ALA A 222 -0.09 -9.90 7.64
N ASP A 223 0.54 -9.65 6.50
CA ASP A 223 -0.14 -9.62 5.19
C ASP A 223 -0.73 -11.00 4.81
N TRP A 224 -0.02 -12.08 5.16
CA TRP A 224 -0.51 -13.44 4.94
C TRP A 224 -1.70 -13.81 5.83
N LEU A 225 -1.72 -13.33 7.07
CA LEU A 225 -2.77 -13.63 8.05
C LEU A 225 -3.96 -12.68 7.98
N ALA A 226 -3.76 -11.46 7.49
CA ALA A 226 -4.84 -10.51 7.26
C ALA A 226 -5.90 -11.16 6.36
N PRO A 227 -7.20 -11.05 6.68
CA PRO A 227 -8.25 -11.85 6.07
C PRO A 227 -8.12 -11.88 4.55
N VAL A 228 -7.86 -13.08 4.05
CA VAL A 228 -7.89 -13.41 2.61
C VAL A 228 -9.32 -13.73 2.17
N SER A 229 -10.22 -13.91 3.13
CA SER A 229 -11.60 -14.35 2.96
C SER A 229 -12.48 -13.20 2.45
N ILE A 230 -12.64 -13.15 1.13
CA ILE A 230 -13.77 -12.52 0.45
C ILE A 230 -14.74 -13.63 0.06
#